data_AF-A0A1B7L278-F1
#
_entry.id   AF-A0A1B7L278-F1
#
_cell.length_a   1.000
_cell.length_b   1.000
_cell.length_c   1.000
_cell.angle_alpha   90.00
_cell.angle_beta   90.00
_cell.angle_gamma   90.00
#
_symmetry.space_group_name_H-M   'P 1'
#
loop_
_entity.id
_entity.type
_entity.pdbx_description
1 polymer ?
#
loop_
_entity_poly.entity_id
_entity_poly.type
_entity_poly.pdbx_seq_one_letter_code
_entity_poly.pdbx_strand_id
1 'polypeptide(L)'
;MAFREQALGELALTIPRACALFRRYDLDFCCGGRQTLQRAAERKGLDLQAIEAELTVLSTQPHTQSWAGEPLSDIIDHILVRYHDRHREQLPELIAQAEKVERVHASKPSVPAGLAKYLTMLNDELSQHMLKEERVLFPLIKQGRGAECAGPINVMEHEHSEAGELLEVIKHVTNNVVPPLEACTTWKALYNGVNELIDDLMSHISLENNNLFPRALAGE
;
A
#
# COMPACT_ATOMS: atom_id res chain seq x y z
N MET A 1 -8.21 4.42 -25.18
CA MET A 1 -9.03 4.08 -24.00
C MET A 1 -9.24 5.37 -23.21
N ALA A 2 -10.42 5.58 -22.62
CA ALA A 2 -10.63 6.72 -21.73
C ALA A 2 -10.26 6.30 -20.31
N PHE A 3 -9.03 6.56 -19.87
CA PHE A 3 -8.57 6.20 -18.52
C PHE A 3 -9.18 7.10 -17.45
N ARG A 4 -9.43 8.37 -17.76
CA ARG A 4 -9.98 9.37 -16.82
C ARG A 4 -11.24 8.96 -16.06
N GLU A 5 -12.12 8.18 -16.68
CA GLU A 5 -13.40 7.73 -16.09
C GLU A 5 -13.27 6.43 -15.31
N GLN A 6 -12.16 5.71 -15.46
CA GLN A 6 -11.92 4.45 -14.76
C GLN A 6 -11.46 4.68 -13.32
N ALA A 7 -11.81 3.73 -12.47
CA ALA A 7 -11.43 3.74 -11.06
C ALA A 7 -9.92 3.50 -10.91
N LEU A 8 -9.27 4.18 -9.95
CA LEU A 8 -7.84 4.01 -9.69
C LEU A 8 -7.48 2.56 -9.38
N GLY A 9 -8.30 1.86 -8.60
CA GLY A 9 -8.09 0.45 -8.25
C GLY A 9 -8.15 -0.48 -9.46
N GLU A 10 -9.07 -0.22 -10.40
CA GLU A 10 -9.17 -0.97 -11.65
C GLU A 10 -7.92 -0.75 -12.52
N LEU A 11 -7.50 0.50 -12.68
CA LEU A 11 -6.28 0.84 -13.43
C LEU A 11 -5.03 0.21 -12.79
N ALA A 12 -4.95 0.20 -11.46
CA ALA A 12 -3.84 -0.39 -10.71
C ALA A 12 -3.73 -1.90 -10.92
N LEU A 13 -4.86 -2.60 -11.05
CA LEU A 13 -4.91 -4.05 -11.27
C LEU A 13 -4.72 -4.48 -12.72
N THR A 14 -5.05 -3.62 -13.68
CA THR A 14 -5.12 -3.97 -15.11
C THR A 14 -3.96 -3.43 -15.94
N ILE A 15 -3.28 -2.36 -15.48
CA ILE A 15 -2.18 -1.74 -16.21
C ILE A 15 -0.86 -2.05 -15.48
N PRO A 16 0.14 -2.61 -16.18
CA PRO A 16 1.37 -3.00 -15.52
C PRO A 16 2.09 -1.76 -14.99
N ARG A 17 2.58 -1.85 -13.75
CA ARG A 17 3.30 -0.77 -13.06
C ARG A 17 2.47 0.51 -12.83
N ALA A 18 1.15 0.47 -13.00
CA ALA A 18 0.29 1.61 -12.69
C ALA A 18 0.34 1.98 -11.21
N CYS A 19 0.46 1.00 -10.30
CA CYS A 19 0.70 1.27 -8.88
C CYS A 19 1.89 2.22 -8.66
N ALA A 20 3.03 1.94 -9.29
CA ALA A 20 4.23 2.79 -9.19
C ALA A 20 4.03 4.19 -9.79
N LEU A 21 3.25 4.30 -10.88
CA LEU A 21 2.88 5.59 -11.45
C LEU A 21 2.02 6.39 -10.46
N PHE A 22 1.00 5.78 -9.88
CA PHE A 22 0.12 6.41 -8.91
C PHE A 22 0.86 6.81 -7.64
N ARG A 23 1.78 5.97 -7.15
CA ARG A 23 2.71 6.30 -6.05
C ARG A 23 3.49 7.59 -6.31
N ARG A 24 4.03 7.76 -7.52
CA ARG A 24 4.80 8.97 -7.89
C ARG A 24 3.95 10.23 -7.90
N TYR A 25 2.67 10.10 -8.23
CA TYR A 25 1.69 11.19 -8.15
C TYR A 25 0.98 11.29 -6.80
N ASP A 26 1.37 10.44 -5.85
CA ASP A 26 0.77 10.32 -4.52
C ASP A 26 -0.75 10.03 -4.59
N LEU A 27 -1.21 9.33 -5.63
CA LEU A 27 -2.62 8.96 -5.81
C LEU A 27 -2.95 7.72 -4.98
N ASP A 28 -3.99 7.82 -4.16
CA ASP A 28 -4.49 6.72 -3.31
C ASP A 28 -5.36 5.75 -4.13
N PHE A 29 -4.73 4.71 -4.67
CA PHE A 29 -5.38 3.66 -5.45
C PHE A 29 -5.81 2.45 -4.61
N CYS A 30 -5.35 2.35 -3.35
CA CYS A 30 -5.62 1.19 -2.49
C CYS A 30 -6.89 1.38 -1.66
N CYS A 31 -6.98 2.42 -0.83
CA CYS A 31 -8.19 2.74 -0.04
C CYS A 31 -9.14 3.61 -0.87
N GLY A 32 -8.59 4.56 -1.61
CA GLY A 32 -9.28 5.47 -2.52
C GLY A 32 -9.62 4.86 -3.89
N GLY A 33 -9.42 3.55 -4.08
CA GLY A 33 -9.47 2.87 -5.39
C GLY A 33 -10.75 3.07 -6.19
N ARG A 34 -11.89 3.33 -5.53
CA ARG A 34 -13.19 3.63 -6.18
C ARG A 34 -13.27 5.01 -6.84
N GLN A 35 -12.34 5.92 -6.54
CA GLN A 35 -12.29 7.23 -7.18
C GLN A 35 -11.82 7.10 -8.62
N THR A 36 -12.41 7.89 -9.51
CA THR A 36 -11.93 7.96 -10.89
C THR A 36 -10.57 8.66 -10.97
N LEU A 37 -9.76 8.31 -11.97
CA LEU A 37 -8.48 8.97 -12.22
C LEU A 37 -8.64 10.49 -12.34
N GLN A 38 -9.69 10.96 -13.04
CA GLN A 38 -9.98 12.39 -13.18
C GLN A 38 -10.17 13.07 -11.82
N ARG A 39 -11.06 12.51 -10.98
CA ARG A 39 -11.38 13.11 -9.68
C ARG A 39 -10.15 13.16 -8.78
N ALA A 40 -9.34 12.10 -8.80
CA ALA A 40 -8.14 12.02 -7.97
C ALA A 40 -7.05 13.01 -8.45
N ALA A 41 -6.86 13.15 -9.77
CA ALA A 41 -5.96 14.14 -10.35
C ALA A 41 -6.39 15.58 -10.06
N GLU A 42 -7.68 15.90 -10.22
CA GLU A 42 -8.25 17.23 -9.94
C GLU A 42 -8.06 17.63 -8.47
N ARG A 43 -8.30 16.72 -7.53
CA ARG A 43 -8.09 16.97 -6.10
C ARG A 43 -6.66 17.32 -5.73
N LYS A 44 -5.69 16.80 -6.47
CA LYS A 44 -4.25 17.07 -6.26
C LYS A 44 -3.69 18.15 -7.18
N GLY A 45 -4.52 18.76 -8.03
CA GLY A 45 -4.06 19.76 -9.00
C GLY A 45 -3.07 19.21 -10.03
N LEU A 46 -3.17 17.92 -10.37
CA LEU A 46 -2.27 17.25 -11.30
C LEU A 46 -2.73 17.41 -12.76
N ASP A 47 -1.77 17.35 -13.69
CA ASP A 47 -2.07 17.32 -15.13
C ASP A 47 -2.57 15.93 -15.54
N LEU A 48 -3.90 15.81 -15.64
CA LEU A 48 -4.56 14.58 -16.06
C LEU A 48 -4.07 14.07 -17.43
N GLN A 49 -3.79 14.96 -18.38
CA GLN A 49 -3.36 14.54 -19.72
C GLN A 49 -1.98 13.88 -19.68
N ALA A 50 -1.06 14.41 -18.86
CA ALA A 50 0.24 13.81 -18.65
C ALA A 50 0.12 12.39 -18.06
N ILE A 51 -0.75 12.20 -17.06
CA ILE A 51 -0.96 10.89 -16.44
C ILE A 51 -1.56 9.89 -17.45
N GLU A 52 -2.57 10.31 -18.23
CA GLU A 52 -3.17 9.45 -19.27
C GLU A 52 -2.17 9.05 -20.36
N ALA A 53 -1.25 9.94 -20.73
CA ALA A 53 -0.18 9.63 -21.68
C ALA A 53 0.77 8.55 -21.13
N GLU A 54 1.16 8.63 -19.87
CA GLU A 54 2.01 7.63 -19.23
C GLU A 54 1.30 6.27 -19.07
N LEU A 55 0.03 6.28 -18.66
CA LEU A 55 -0.80 5.06 -18.62
C LEU A 55 -0.93 4.42 -20.00
N THR A 56 -1.03 5.21 -21.07
CA THR A 56 -1.05 4.70 -22.45
C THR A 56 0.22 3.91 -22.74
N VAL A 57 1.39 4.45 -22.40
CA VAL A 57 2.67 3.77 -22.61
C VAL A 57 2.75 2.50 -21.78
N LEU A 58 2.37 2.54 -20.51
CA LEU A 58 2.37 1.37 -19.63
C LEU A 58 1.42 0.27 -20.14
N SER A 59 0.25 0.63 -20.65
CA SER A 59 -0.76 -0.34 -21.14
C SER A 59 -0.29 -1.20 -22.32
N THR A 60 0.78 -0.78 -23.03
CA THR A 60 1.39 -1.55 -24.12
C THR A 60 2.44 -2.57 -23.65
N GLN A 61 2.82 -2.53 -22.37
CA GLN A 61 3.82 -3.44 -21.81
C GLN A 61 3.17 -4.78 -21.42
N PRO A 62 3.93 -5.89 -21.43
CA PRO A 62 3.40 -7.18 -21.01
C PRO A 62 2.98 -7.13 -19.53
N HIS A 63 1.74 -7.53 -19.26
CA HIS A 63 1.23 -7.70 -17.90
C HIS A 63 1.66 -9.07 -17.37
N THR A 64 2.71 -9.10 -16.56
CA THR A 64 3.32 -10.37 -16.13
C THR A 64 2.54 -11.10 -15.04
N GLN A 65 1.57 -10.44 -14.39
CA GLN A 65 0.78 -11.06 -13.32
C GLN A 65 -0.59 -10.39 -13.20
N SER A 66 -1.64 -11.02 -13.75
CA SER A 66 -3.02 -10.59 -13.60
C SER A 66 -3.69 -11.41 -12.51
N TRP A 67 -4.19 -10.75 -11.46
CA TRP A 67 -4.99 -11.40 -10.41
C TRP A 67 -6.47 -11.56 -10.81
N ALA A 68 -6.87 -10.95 -11.93
CA ALA A 68 -8.22 -11.09 -12.45
C ALA A 68 -8.45 -12.54 -12.91
N GLY A 69 -9.41 -13.21 -12.27
CA GLY A 69 -9.79 -14.59 -12.59
C GLY A 69 -9.02 -15.67 -11.83
N GLU A 70 -7.99 -15.33 -11.07
CA GLU A 70 -7.28 -16.29 -10.20
C GLU A 70 -8.16 -16.71 -9.02
N PRO A 71 -8.10 -17.97 -8.55
CA PRO A 71 -8.86 -18.42 -7.38
C PRO A 71 -8.58 -17.57 -6.14
N LEU A 72 -9.61 -17.31 -5.32
CA LEU A 72 -9.44 -16.52 -4.10
C LEU A 72 -8.44 -17.17 -3.13
N SER A 73 -8.35 -18.50 -3.11
CA SER A 73 -7.34 -19.24 -2.33
C SER A 73 -5.92 -18.85 -2.69
N ASP A 74 -5.64 -18.68 -3.98
CA ASP A 74 -4.31 -18.44 -4.53
C ASP A 74 -3.91 -16.98 -4.30
N ILE A 75 -4.87 -16.06 -4.38
CA ILE A 75 -4.70 -14.66 -3.98
C ILE A 75 -4.37 -14.56 -2.49
N ILE A 76 -5.10 -15.27 -1.63
CA ILE A 76 -4.83 -15.31 -0.19
C ILE A 76 -3.43 -15.88 0.07
N ASP A 77 -3.07 -17.03 -0.52
CA ASP A 77 -1.75 -17.63 -0.32
C ASP A 77 -0.62 -16.71 -0.79
N HIS A 78 -0.85 -15.97 -1.88
CA HIS A 78 0.07 -14.93 -2.30
C HIS A 78 0.20 -13.81 -1.28
N ILE A 79 -0.92 -13.27 -0.77
CA ILE A 79 -0.92 -12.17 0.22
C ILE A 79 -0.12 -12.56 1.46
N LEU A 80 -0.37 -13.76 1.99
CA LEU A 80 0.30 -14.27 3.18
C LEU A 80 1.82 -14.28 3.02
N VAL A 81 2.32 -14.83 1.92
CA VAL A 81 3.76 -15.00 1.72
C VAL A 81 4.41 -13.70 1.22
N ARG A 82 3.82 -13.04 0.22
CA ARG A 82 4.45 -11.89 -0.44
C ARG A 82 4.36 -10.62 0.40
N TYR A 83 3.28 -10.44 1.15
CA TYR A 83 3.04 -9.20 1.89
C TYR A 83 3.10 -9.42 3.40
N HIS A 84 2.29 -10.32 3.98
CA HIS A 84 2.22 -10.41 5.45
C HIS A 84 3.55 -10.83 6.07
N ASP A 85 4.14 -11.94 5.59
CA ASP A 85 5.44 -12.39 6.07
C ASP A 85 6.54 -11.37 5.77
N ARG A 86 6.46 -10.68 4.62
CA ARG A 86 7.42 -9.65 4.26
C ARG A 86 7.34 -8.43 5.19
N HIS A 87 6.15 -7.99 5.56
CA HIS A 87 5.95 -6.88 6.49
C HIS A 87 6.45 -7.21 7.90
N ARG A 88 6.27 -8.46 8.35
CA ARG A 88 6.83 -8.96 9.62
C ARG A 88 8.35 -8.91 9.68
N GLU A 89 9.02 -9.02 8.52
CA GLU A 89 10.47 -8.85 8.43
C GLU A 89 10.88 -7.38 8.29
N GLN A 90 10.22 -6.63 7.41
CA GLN A 90 10.56 -5.24 7.07
C GLN A 90 10.43 -4.31 8.28
N LEU A 91 9.30 -4.34 8.98
CA LEU A 91 8.97 -3.33 10.00
C LEU A 91 9.95 -3.37 11.20
N PRO A 92 10.28 -4.53 11.80
CA PRO A 92 11.27 -4.58 12.88
C PRO A 92 12.65 -4.06 12.45
N GLU A 93 13.08 -4.34 11.22
CA GLU A 93 14.36 -3.82 10.70
C GLU A 93 14.32 -2.29 10.58
N LEU A 94 13.25 -1.74 10.00
CA LEU A 94 13.08 -0.30 9.83
C LEU A 94 13.00 0.43 11.16
N ILE A 95 12.31 -0.13 12.16
CA ILE A 95 12.26 0.41 13.52
C ILE A 95 13.66 0.51 14.11
N ALA A 96 14.45 -0.58 14.07
CA ALA A 96 15.81 -0.59 14.61
C ALA A 96 16.74 0.41 13.89
N GLN A 97 16.59 0.55 12.57
CA GLN A 97 17.32 1.54 11.78
C GLN A 97 16.91 2.97 12.14
N ALA A 98 15.61 3.24 12.30
CA ALA A 98 15.07 4.54 12.70
C ALA A 98 15.55 4.96 14.09
N GLU A 99 15.49 4.07 15.09
CA GLU A 99 16.01 4.33 16.43
C GLU A 99 17.50 4.68 16.41
N LYS A 100 18.29 3.98 15.59
CA LYS A 100 19.71 4.26 15.42
C LYS A 100 19.94 5.63 14.77
N VAL A 101 19.19 5.96 13.72
CA VAL A 101 19.27 7.26 13.03
C VAL A 101 18.90 8.38 13.99
N GLU A 102 17.77 8.27 14.69
CA GLU A 102 17.33 9.27 15.67
C GLU A 102 18.36 9.46 16.78
N ARG A 103 18.92 8.37 17.34
CA ARG A 103 19.94 8.45 18.40
C ARG A 103 21.25 9.10 17.93
N VAL A 104 21.79 8.66 16.79
CA VAL A 104 23.11 9.09 16.29
C VAL A 104 23.05 10.49 15.66
N HIS A 105 21.88 10.92 15.20
CA HIS A 105 21.69 12.20 14.53
C HIS A 105 20.79 13.17 15.29
N ALA A 106 20.52 12.92 16.58
CA ALA A 106 19.64 13.74 17.43
C ALA A 106 19.94 15.25 17.42
N SER A 107 21.19 15.65 17.21
CA SER A 107 21.59 17.06 17.15
C SER A 107 21.38 17.72 15.78
N LYS A 108 21.02 16.95 14.74
CA LYS A 108 20.77 17.48 13.40
C LYS A 108 19.32 17.98 13.29
N PRO A 109 19.07 19.21 12.80
CA PRO A 109 17.71 19.71 12.60
C PRO A 109 16.85 18.88 11.63
N SER A 110 17.49 18.13 10.73
CA SER A 110 16.85 17.30 9.71
C SER A 110 16.52 15.87 10.16
N VAL A 111 16.87 15.50 11.40
CA VAL A 111 16.61 14.16 11.92
C VAL A 111 15.10 13.86 11.89
N PRO A 112 14.65 12.66 11.45
CA PRO A 112 13.24 12.35 11.33
C PRO A 112 12.71 11.96 12.71
N ALA A 113 12.65 12.93 13.62
CA ALA A 113 12.29 12.72 15.02
C ALA A 113 10.90 12.09 15.14
N GLY A 114 10.81 10.97 15.86
CA GLY A 114 9.57 10.22 16.04
C GLY A 114 9.27 9.18 14.95
N LEU A 115 10.11 9.03 13.92
CA LEU A 115 9.91 8.02 12.88
C LEU A 115 9.84 6.60 13.47
N ALA A 116 10.73 6.26 14.41
CA ALA A 116 10.72 4.96 15.09
C ALA A 116 9.38 4.71 15.77
N LYS A 117 8.83 5.72 16.47
CA LYS A 117 7.51 5.62 17.13
C LYS A 117 6.40 5.32 16.12
N TYR A 118 6.34 6.04 15.00
CA TYR A 118 5.28 5.84 14.01
C TYR A 118 5.42 4.50 13.28
N LEU A 119 6.64 4.03 13.02
CA LEU A 119 6.88 2.68 12.50
C LEU A 119 6.47 1.60 13.50
N THR A 120 6.71 1.80 14.80
CA THR A 120 6.23 0.88 15.84
C THR A 120 4.71 0.84 15.91
N MET A 121 4.04 2.01 15.84
CA MET A 121 2.57 2.05 15.81
C MET A 121 2.02 1.29 14.60
N LEU A 122 2.56 1.53 13.41
CA LEU A 122 2.17 0.82 12.19
C LEU A 122 2.41 -0.70 12.34
N ASN A 123 3.53 -1.10 12.92
CA ASN A 123 3.82 -2.52 13.16
C ASN A 123 2.80 -3.18 14.09
N ASP A 124 2.43 -2.53 15.19
CA ASP A 124 1.50 -3.09 16.17
C ASP A 124 0.09 -3.21 15.57
N GLU A 125 -0.38 -2.18 14.86
CA GLU A 125 -1.67 -2.18 14.19
C GLU A 125 -1.71 -3.24 13.07
N LEU A 126 -0.72 -3.25 12.18
CA LEU A 126 -0.66 -4.19 11.06
C LEU A 126 -0.53 -5.64 11.55
N SER A 127 0.21 -5.89 12.64
CA SER A 127 0.32 -7.24 13.23
C SER A 127 -1.02 -7.77 13.73
N GLN A 128 -1.82 -6.93 14.39
CA GLN A 128 -3.14 -7.32 14.86
C GLN A 128 -4.13 -7.49 13.70
N HIS A 129 -4.06 -6.59 12.72
CA HIS A 129 -4.83 -6.64 11.49
C HIS A 129 -4.62 -7.96 10.74
N MET A 130 -3.38 -8.24 10.33
CA MET A 130 -3.02 -9.46 9.58
C MET A 130 -3.41 -10.75 10.34
N LEU A 131 -3.34 -10.74 11.67
CA LEU A 131 -3.76 -11.88 12.49
C LEU A 131 -5.27 -12.15 12.39
N LYS A 132 -6.11 -11.10 12.36
CA LYS A 132 -7.57 -11.25 12.18
C LYS A 132 -7.88 -11.82 10.80
N GLU A 133 -7.19 -11.36 9.78
CA GLU A 133 -7.34 -11.87 8.44
C GLU A 133 -6.96 -13.35 8.36
N GLU A 134 -5.75 -13.69 8.79
CA GLU A 134 -5.19 -15.05 8.76
C GLU A 134 -6.00 -16.07 9.56
N ARG A 135 -6.50 -15.68 10.73
CA ARG A 135 -7.17 -16.60 11.66
C ARG A 135 -8.67 -16.69 11.45
N VAL A 136 -9.28 -15.68 10.84
CA VAL A 136 -10.74 -15.56 10.76
C VAL A 136 -11.20 -15.31 9.34
N LEU A 137 -10.85 -14.17 8.74
CA LEU A 137 -11.43 -13.74 7.47
C LEU A 137 -11.02 -14.63 6.30
N PHE A 138 -9.72 -14.84 6.10
CA PHE A 138 -9.20 -15.65 5.00
C PHE A 138 -9.67 -17.11 5.05
N PRO A 139 -9.70 -17.80 6.20
CA PRO A 139 -10.31 -19.12 6.29
C PRO A 139 -11.79 -19.15 5.87
N LEU A 140 -12.59 -18.14 6.20
CA LEU A 140 -13.99 -18.06 5.79
C LEU A 140 -14.12 -17.84 4.28
N ILE A 141 -13.30 -16.95 3.70
CA ILE A 141 -13.27 -16.73 2.26
C ILE A 141 -12.88 -18.01 1.52
N LYS A 142 -11.83 -18.73 1.98
CA LYS A 142 -11.42 -20.02 1.39
C LYS A 142 -12.49 -21.11 1.47
N GLN A 143 -13.47 -20.99 2.36
CA GLN A 143 -14.61 -21.90 2.47
C GLN A 143 -15.80 -21.48 1.57
N GLY A 144 -15.66 -20.44 0.74
CA GLY A 144 -16.74 -19.88 -0.07
C GLY A 144 -17.77 -19.10 0.74
N ARG A 145 -17.41 -18.67 1.96
CA ARG A 145 -18.31 -17.93 2.87
C ARG A 145 -18.05 -16.42 2.83
N GLY A 146 -17.43 -15.92 1.76
CA GLY A 146 -17.10 -14.50 1.57
C GLY A 146 -18.33 -13.59 1.63
N ALA A 147 -19.47 -14.03 1.05
CA ALA A 147 -20.72 -13.25 1.05
C ALA A 147 -21.28 -13.00 2.46
N GLU A 148 -20.93 -13.82 3.46
CA GLU A 148 -21.32 -13.63 4.87
C GLU A 148 -20.41 -12.60 5.59
N CYS A 149 -19.30 -12.20 4.98
CA CYS A 149 -18.23 -11.45 5.62
C CYS A 149 -18.31 -9.92 5.45
N ALA A 150 -19.45 -9.37 5.03
CA ALA A 150 -19.61 -7.92 4.82
C ALA A 150 -19.25 -7.07 6.05
N GLY A 151 -19.67 -7.48 7.25
CA GLY A 151 -19.28 -6.82 8.50
C GLY A 151 -17.77 -6.83 8.73
N PRO A 152 -17.14 -8.01 8.83
CA PRO A 152 -15.69 -8.14 8.96
C PRO A 152 -14.87 -7.40 7.89
N ILE A 153 -15.25 -7.47 6.62
CA ILE A 153 -14.54 -6.78 5.52
C ILE A 153 -14.59 -5.27 5.71
N ASN A 154 -15.74 -4.70 6.09
CA ASN A 154 -15.81 -3.26 6.38
C ASN A 154 -14.87 -2.83 7.52
N VAL A 155 -14.65 -3.70 8.51
CA VAL A 155 -13.68 -3.42 9.59
C VAL A 155 -12.25 -3.45 9.04
N MET A 156 -11.91 -4.42 8.18
CA MET A 156 -10.58 -4.48 7.55
C MET A 156 -10.32 -3.25 6.67
N GLU A 157 -11.29 -2.84 5.83
CA GLU A 157 -11.16 -1.63 5.00
C GLU A 157 -11.02 -0.34 5.84
N HIS A 158 -11.63 -0.29 7.02
CA HIS A 158 -11.43 0.82 7.94
C HIS A 158 -10.00 0.86 8.49
N GLU A 159 -9.50 -0.29 8.94
CA GLU A 159 -8.12 -0.43 9.42
C GLU A 159 -7.08 -0.16 8.32
N HIS A 160 -7.37 -0.50 7.06
CA HIS A 160 -6.57 -0.09 5.90
C HIS A 160 -6.48 1.42 5.75
N SER A 161 -7.57 2.13 6.04
CA SER A 161 -7.59 3.59 6.01
C SER A 161 -6.73 4.18 7.12
N GLU A 162 -6.81 3.63 8.34
CA GLU A 162 -5.97 4.03 9.49
C GLU A 162 -4.47 3.79 9.20
N ALA A 163 -4.12 2.63 8.62
CA ALA A 163 -2.76 2.36 8.18
C ALA A 163 -2.29 3.39 7.13
N GLY A 164 -3.16 3.78 6.19
CA GLY A 164 -2.89 4.85 5.23
C GLY A 164 -2.59 6.20 5.90
N GLU A 165 -3.31 6.56 6.96
CA GLU A 165 -3.06 7.78 7.74
C GLU A 165 -1.67 7.74 8.41
N LEU A 166 -1.26 6.59 8.96
CA LEU A 166 0.10 6.42 9.50
C LEU A 166 1.18 6.55 8.43
N LEU A 167 0.94 6.06 7.21
CA LEU A 167 1.87 6.25 6.09
C LEU A 167 2.02 7.73 5.72
N GLU A 168 0.95 8.53 5.78
CA GLU A 168 1.04 9.99 5.59
C GLU A 168 1.89 10.66 6.67
N VAL A 169 1.73 10.24 7.93
CA VAL A 169 2.57 10.74 9.03
C VAL A 169 4.04 10.37 8.83
N ILE A 170 4.32 9.12 8.44
CA ILE A 170 5.68 8.64 8.13
C ILE A 170 6.27 9.45 6.97
N LYS A 171 5.52 9.66 5.89
CA LYS A 171 5.94 10.53 4.77
C LYS A 171 6.22 11.95 5.26
N HIS A 172 5.36 12.52 6.09
CA HIS A 172 5.54 13.89 6.61
C HIS A 172 6.85 14.04 7.40
N VAL A 173 7.08 13.18 8.39
CA VAL A 173 8.28 13.29 9.26
C VAL A 173 9.59 12.95 8.53
N THR A 174 9.50 12.32 7.36
CA THR A 174 10.66 11.99 6.52
C THR A 174 10.82 12.94 5.33
N ASN A 175 10.07 14.04 5.26
CA ASN A 175 10.05 14.96 4.13
C ASN A 175 9.77 14.21 2.80
N ASN A 176 8.66 13.49 2.77
CA ASN A 176 8.24 12.58 1.70
C ASN A 176 9.31 11.52 1.37
N VAL A 177 9.93 10.96 2.41
CA VAL A 177 10.99 9.94 2.29
C VAL A 177 12.18 10.42 1.44
N VAL A 178 12.48 11.73 1.48
CA VAL A 178 13.64 12.33 0.79
C VAL A 178 14.77 12.55 1.80
N PRO A 179 15.89 11.81 1.69
CA PRO A 179 16.97 11.94 2.66
C PRO A 179 17.67 13.30 2.50
N PRO A 180 18.05 13.97 3.61
CA PRO A 180 18.81 15.21 3.54
C PRO A 180 20.24 14.96 3.03
N LEU A 181 20.95 16.01 2.61
CA LEU A 181 22.29 15.89 2.02
C LEU A 181 23.30 15.22 2.96
N GLU A 182 23.17 15.47 4.25
CA GLU A 182 24.01 14.95 5.32
C GLU A 182 23.62 13.53 5.79
N ALA A 183 22.63 12.90 5.15
CA ALA A 183 22.22 11.54 5.48
C ALA A 183 23.36 10.54 5.26
N CYS A 184 23.69 9.78 6.30
CA CYS A 184 24.64 8.68 6.20
C CYS A 184 24.04 7.50 5.42
N THR A 185 24.86 6.48 5.13
CA THR A 185 24.42 5.28 4.40
C THR A 185 23.28 4.55 5.09
N THR A 186 23.31 4.41 6.43
CA THR A 186 22.20 3.80 7.19
C THR A 186 20.90 4.59 7.06
N TRP A 187 20.96 5.92 7.06
CA TRP A 187 19.76 6.75 6.92
C TRP A 187 19.19 6.66 5.50
N LYS A 188 20.05 6.65 4.46
CA LYS A 188 19.60 6.40 3.09
C LYS A 188 18.99 5.01 2.91
N ALA A 189 19.59 3.99 3.52
CA ALA A 189 19.06 2.62 3.51
C ALA A 189 17.68 2.54 4.18
N LEU A 190 17.51 3.19 5.34
CA LEU A 190 16.23 3.33 6.02
C LEU A 190 15.16 3.93 5.10
N TYR A 191 15.48 5.02 4.40
CA TYR A 191 14.51 5.68 3.52
C TYR A 191 14.18 4.83 2.29
N ASN A 192 15.14 4.07 1.76
CA ASN A 192 14.85 3.10 0.69
C ASN A 192 13.90 2.01 1.20
N GLY A 193 14.15 1.46 2.39
CA GLY A 193 13.29 0.44 2.98
C GLY A 193 11.91 0.96 3.38
N VAL A 194 11.79 2.21 3.83
CA VAL A 194 10.49 2.87 4.05
C VAL A 194 9.72 3.01 2.72
N ASN A 195 10.38 3.39 1.62
CA ASN A 195 9.72 3.42 0.31
C ASN A 195 9.27 2.02 -0.13
N GLU A 196 10.10 0.99 0.04
CA GLU A 196 9.75 -0.41 -0.25
C GLU A 196 8.53 -0.85 0.56
N LEU A 197 8.51 -0.56 1.86
CA LEU A 197 7.37 -0.85 2.74
C LEU A 197 6.08 -0.17 2.23
N ILE A 198 6.15 1.11 1.87
CA ILE A 198 4.96 1.83 1.38
C ILE A 198 4.47 1.22 0.06
N ASP A 199 5.38 0.91 -0.86
CA ASP A 199 5.03 0.32 -2.15
C ASP A 199 4.39 -1.08 -1.99
N ASP A 200 4.94 -1.90 -1.09
CA ASP A 200 4.40 -3.22 -0.77
C ASP A 200 3.03 -3.10 -0.09
N LEU A 201 2.91 -2.26 0.94
CA LEU A 201 1.66 -2.12 1.71
C LEU A 201 0.51 -1.54 0.86
N MET A 202 0.80 -0.57 -0.02
CA MET A 202 -0.23 -0.07 -0.94
C MET A 202 -0.64 -1.10 -1.99
N SER A 203 0.30 -1.94 -2.44
CA SER A 203 -0.01 -3.03 -3.40
C SER A 203 -0.80 -4.16 -2.73
N HIS A 204 -0.46 -4.51 -1.49
CA HIS A 204 -1.17 -5.43 -0.61
C HIS A 204 -2.63 -5.00 -0.43
N ILE A 205 -2.84 -3.82 0.14
CA ILE A 205 -4.19 -3.29 0.42
C ILE A 205 -5.00 -3.15 -0.88
N SER A 206 -4.36 -2.75 -1.99
CA SER A 206 -5.05 -2.67 -3.28
C SER A 206 -5.51 -4.05 -3.76
N LEU A 207 -4.71 -5.10 -3.60
CA LEU A 207 -5.10 -6.45 -3.98
C LEU A 207 -6.31 -6.93 -3.16
N GLU A 208 -6.37 -6.56 -1.88
CA GLU A 208 -7.50 -6.88 -1.02
C GLU A 208 -8.75 -6.09 -1.37
N ASN A 209 -8.67 -4.76 -1.28
CA ASN A 209 -9.82 -3.86 -1.47
C ASN A 209 -10.38 -3.90 -2.89
N ASN A 210 -9.52 -4.04 -3.90
CA ASN A 210 -9.93 -3.91 -5.30
C ASN A 210 -10.10 -5.27 -6.00
N ASN A 211 -9.66 -6.40 -5.40
CA ASN A 211 -9.82 -7.73 -5.99
C ASN A 211 -10.42 -8.75 -5.02
N LEU A 212 -9.73 -9.08 -3.91
CA LEU A 212 -10.14 -10.17 -3.04
C LEU A 212 -11.51 -9.92 -2.39
N PHE A 213 -11.70 -8.78 -1.73
CA PHE A 213 -12.91 -8.50 -0.95
C PHE A 213 -14.15 -8.33 -1.83
N PRO A 214 -14.13 -7.56 -2.94
CA PRO A 214 -15.31 -7.44 -3.80
C PRO A 214 -15.77 -8.78 -4.37
N ARG A 215 -14.82 -9.65 -4.75
CA ARG A 215 -15.11 -10.99 -5.31
C ARG A 215 -15.65 -11.93 -4.24
N ALA A 216 -15.05 -11.94 -3.05
CA ALA A 216 -15.55 -12.71 -1.92
C ALA A 216 -16.99 -12.30 -1.55
N LEU A 217 -17.30 -11.00 -1.53
CA LEU A 217 -18.65 -10.49 -1.26
C LEU A 217 -19.65 -10.84 -2.37
N ALA A 218 -19.19 -11.00 -3.61
CA ALA A 218 -19.99 -11.46 -4.74
C ALA A 218 -20.31 -12.96 -4.69
N GLY A 219 -19.71 -13.71 -3.76
CA GLY A 219 -19.97 -15.14 -3.55
C GLY A 219 -19.05 -16.08 -4.36
N GLU A 220 -17.90 -15.57 -4.82
CA GLU A 220 -16.78 -16.42 -5.26
C GLU A 220 -16.13 -17.13 -4.06
#